data_AF-A0A3R6WFJ6-F1
#
_entry.id   AF-A0A3R6WFJ6-F1
#
_cell.length_a   1.000
_cell.length_b   1.000
_cell.length_c   1.000
_cell.angle_alpha   90.00
_cell.angle_beta   90.00
_cell.angle_gamma   90.00
#
_symmetry.space_group_name_H-M   'P 1'
#
loop_
_entity.id
_entity.type
_entity.pdbx_description
1 polymer ?
#
loop_
_entity_poly.entity_id
_entity_poly.type
_entity_poly.pdbx_seq_one_letter_code
_entity_poly.pdbx_strand_id
1 'polypeptide(L)'
;DNATPHRAITDEVLASVSKDGWTIAVRRQPPNSPDLYVLDLGFFASIQSLQYKVVSRSIDDVIFSTLVAFHVLSSEKLDDVFLTLQAVMRLVLENYGGNHFRLPNLKKDSLRHAGTLMVNLTCPESLLG
;
A
#
# COMPACT_ATOMS: atom_id res chain seq x y z
N ASP A 1 -0.88 -8.57 6.17
CA ASP A 1 -0.88 -9.97 5.69
C ASP A 1 -1.62 -10.87 6.69
N ASN A 2 -1.73 -12.16 6.41
CA ASN A 2 -2.37 -13.15 7.30
C ASN A 2 -1.33 -14.03 8.03
N ALA A 3 -0.15 -13.48 8.33
CA ALA A 3 0.89 -14.20 9.08
C ALA A 3 0.34 -14.72 10.43
N THR A 4 0.91 -15.81 10.94
CA THR A 4 0.42 -16.49 12.15
C THR A 4 0.18 -15.56 13.35
N PRO A 5 1.07 -14.58 13.66
CA PRO A 5 0.82 -13.63 14.74
C PRO A 5 -0.41 -12.74 14.49
N HIS A 6 -0.68 -12.38 13.23
CA HIS A 6 -1.79 -11.48 12.87
C HIS A 6 -3.13 -12.20 12.79
N ARG A 7 -3.14 -13.52 12.57
CA ARG A 7 -4.37 -14.33 12.43
C ARG A 7 -5.19 -14.40 13.72
N ALA A 8 -4.56 -14.20 14.87
CA ALA A 8 -5.21 -14.20 16.17
C ALA A 8 -6.00 -12.92 16.46
N ILE A 9 -5.82 -11.86 15.66
CA ILE A 9 -6.52 -10.58 15.83
C ILE A 9 -7.92 -10.70 15.24
N THR A 10 -8.94 -10.37 16.04
CA THR A 10 -10.36 -10.36 15.65
C THR A 10 -10.96 -8.96 15.79
N ASP A 11 -12.15 -8.77 15.24
CA ASP A 11 -12.89 -7.49 15.36
C ASP A 11 -13.23 -7.20 16.83
N GLU A 12 -13.47 -8.22 17.65
CA GLU A 12 -13.71 -8.06 19.10
C GLU A 12 -12.46 -7.56 19.83
N VAL A 13 -11.29 -8.10 19.50
CA VAL A 13 -10.01 -7.63 20.05
C VAL A 13 -9.81 -6.16 19.67
N LEU A 14 -10.06 -5.80 18.40
CA LEU A 14 -9.92 -4.42 17.93
C LEU A 14 -10.93 -3.48 18.58
N ALA A 15 -12.18 -3.88 18.76
CA ALA A 15 -13.19 -3.07 19.44
C ALA A 15 -12.75 -2.71 20.86
N SER A 16 -12.12 -3.64 21.59
CA SER A 16 -11.65 -3.40 22.97
C SER A 16 -10.48 -2.41 23.08
N VAL A 17 -9.72 -2.22 22.01
CA VAL A 17 -8.57 -1.30 21.96
C VAL A 17 -8.82 -0.05 21.11
N SER A 18 -10.00 0.03 20.48
CA SER A 18 -10.39 1.18 19.67
C SER A 18 -10.62 2.40 20.57
N LYS A 19 -9.96 3.50 20.24
CA LYS A 19 -10.06 4.78 20.93
C LYS A 19 -10.61 5.83 19.98
N ASP A 20 -10.98 6.99 20.53
CA ASP A 20 -11.33 8.18 19.75
C ASP A 20 -12.52 8.01 18.77
N GLY A 21 -13.40 7.05 19.04
CA GLY A 21 -14.61 6.81 18.25
C GLY A 21 -14.38 6.08 16.91
N TRP A 22 -13.17 5.56 16.67
CA TRP A 22 -12.89 4.78 15.47
C TRP A 22 -13.49 3.37 15.55
N THR A 23 -14.16 2.95 14.48
CA THR A 23 -14.55 1.54 14.29
C THR A 23 -13.52 0.86 13.41
N ILE A 24 -12.64 0.06 14.00
CA ILE A 24 -11.59 -0.66 13.28
C ILE A 24 -12.03 -2.10 13.06
N ALA A 25 -11.97 -2.57 11.81
CA ALA A 25 -12.30 -3.95 11.44
C ALA A 25 -11.16 -4.60 10.67
N VAL A 26 -10.88 -5.86 10.97
CA VAL A 26 -9.89 -6.67 10.25
C VAL A 26 -10.52 -7.17 8.95
N ARG A 27 -9.76 -7.06 7.86
CA ARG A 27 -10.07 -7.72 6.59
C ARG A 27 -8.91 -8.62 6.23
N ARG A 28 -9.21 -9.90 5.97
CA ARG A 28 -8.19 -10.88 5.58
C ARG A 28 -7.82 -10.69 4.13
N GLN A 29 -6.53 -10.78 3.84
CA GLN A 29 -6.02 -10.71 2.48
C GLN A 29 -5.95 -12.10 1.86
N PRO A 30 -6.00 -12.25 0.53
CA PRO A 30 -5.67 -13.52 -0.11
C PRO A 30 -4.23 -13.96 0.25
N PRO A 31 -3.98 -15.27 0.40
CA PRO A 31 -2.63 -15.77 0.70
C PRO A 31 -1.67 -15.48 -0.46
N ASN A 32 -0.41 -15.14 -0.14
CA ASN A 32 0.66 -14.85 -1.11
C ASN A 32 0.36 -13.70 -2.10
N SER A 33 -0.39 -12.69 -1.66
CA SER A 33 -0.72 -11.50 -2.46
C SER A 33 -0.09 -10.22 -1.90
N PRO A 34 1.25 -10.06 -1.97
CA PRO A 34 1.93 -8.84 -1.52
C PRO A 34 1.52 -7.60 -2.33
N ASP A 35 1.08 -7.81 -3.57
CA ASP A 35 0.51 -6.79 -4.46
C ASP A 35 -0.79 -6.18 -3.94
N LEU A 36 -1.47 -6.87 -3.01
CA LEU A 36 -2.69 -6.40 -2.35
C LEU A 36 -2.43 -5.75 -0.98
N TYR A 37 -1.16 -5.58 -0.58
CA TYR A 37 -0.79 -4.91 0.67
C TYR A 37 -0.09 -3.59 0.38
N VAL A 38 -0.73 -2.48 0.74
CA VAL A 38 -0.26 -1.12 0.40
C VAL A 38 1.17 -0.84 0.87
N LEU A 39 1.58 -1.39 2.02
CA LEU A 39 2.92 -1.15 2.54
C LEU A 39 3.99 -1.84 1.67
N ASP A 40 3.76 -3.10 1.29
CA ASP A 40 4.69 -3.87 0.46
C ASP A 40 4.63 -3.42 -1.01
N LEU A 41 3.44 -3.09 -1.51
CA LEU A 41 3.21 -2.70 -2.91
C LEU A 41 4.05 -1.49 -3.34
N GLY A 42 4.29 -0.55 -2.43
CA GLY A 42 5.05 0.64 -2.81
C GLY A 42 5.50 1.56 -1.70
N PHE A 43 4.91 1.51 -0.49
CA PHE A 43 5.31 2.43 0.56
C PHE A 43 6.72 2.12 1.10
N PHE A 44 6.97 0.86 1.48
CA PHE A 44 8.31 0.44 1.92
C PHE A 44 9.34 0.55 0.80
N ALA A 45 8.98 0.20 -0.44
CA ALA A 45 9.86 0.40 -1.59
C ALA A 45 10.24 1.89 -1.80
N SER A 46 9.32 2.81 -1.54
CA SER A 46 9.58 4.26 -1.62
C SER A 46 10.53 4.73 -0.53
N ILE A 47 10.34 4.27 0.72
CA ILE A 47 11.26 4.55 1.83
C ILE A 47 12.64 3.99 1.51
N GLN A 48 12.71 2.74 1.07
CA GLN A 48 13.95 2.06 0.74
C GLN A 48 14.70 2.77 -0.41
N SER A 49 13.98 3.28 -1.42
CA SER A 49 14.57 4.07 -2.49
C SER A 49 15.25 5.36 -2.00
N LEU A 50 14.69 6.01 -0.98
CA LEU A 50 15.31 7.18 -0.35
C LEU A 50 16.47 6.79 0.57
N GLN A 51 16.28 5.75 1.38
CA GLN A 51 17.30 5.20 2.27
C GLN A 51 18.57 4.84 1.50
N TYR A 52 18.46 4.20 0.33
CA TYR A 52 19.62 3.82 -0.49
C TYR A 52 20.45 4.99 -1.03
N LYS A 53 19.95 6.23 -0.94
CA LYS A 53 20.72 7.42 -1.29
C LYS A 53 21.67 7.85 -0.17
N VAL A 54 21.58 7.23 1.01
CA VAL A 54 22.40 7.52 2.19
C VAL A 54 23.36 6.36 2.43
N VAL A 55 24.64 6.68 2.60
CA VAL A 55 25.66 5.67 2.94
C VAL A 55 25.49 5.27 4.40
N SER A 56 25.23 3.99 4.65
CA SER A 56 25.10 3.41 5.99
C SER A 56 26.20 2.36 6.21
N ARG A 57 26.88 2.39 7.35
CA ARG A 57 27.98 1.46 7.69
C ARG A 57 27.71 0.64 8.95
N SER A 58 26.62 0.94 9.64
CA SER A 58 26.17 0.26 10.85
C SER A 58 24.66 0.06 10.83
N ILE A 59 24.15 -0.75 11.76
CA ILE A 59 22.71 -0.92 11.98
C ILE A 59 22.08 0.42 12.41
N ASP A 60 22.76 1.21 13.25
CA ASP A 60 22.27 2.51 13.69
C ASP A 60 22.13 3.49 12.51
N ASP A 61 23.07 3.47 11.56
CA ASP A 61 22.97 4.28 10.34
C ASP A 61 21.77 3.86 9.47
N VAL A 62 21.49 2.55 9.39
CA VAL A 62 20.32 2.03 8.67
C VAL A 62 19.03 2.51 9.34
N ILE A 63 18.92 2.38 10.67
CA ILE A 63 17.75 2.86 11.42
C ILE A 63 17.57 4.36 11.19
N PHE A 64 18.64 5.14 11.34
CA PHE A 64 18.60 6.59 11.15
C PHE A 64 18.17 6.96 9.71
N SER A 65 18.78 6.37 8.69
CA SER A 65 18.46 6.65 7.29
C SER A 65 17.03 6.25 6.91
N THR A 66 16.51 5.14 7.46
CA THR A 66 15.11 4.74 7.29
C THR A 66 14.15 5.75 7.93
N LEU A 67 14.44 6.23 9.14
CA LEU A 67 13.62 7.24 9.81
C LEU A 67 13.62 8.58 9.06
N VAL A 68 14.79 9.02 8.58
CA VAL A 68 14.89 10.22 7.74
C VAL A 68 14.09 10.05 6.45
N ALA A 69 14.22 8.90 5.78
CA ALA A 69 13.45 8.60 4.58
C ALA A 69 11.93 8.63 4.85
N PHE A 70 11.47 8.07 5.97
CA PHE A 70 10.07 8.12 6.38
C PHE A 70 9.57 9.56 6.59
N HIS A 71 10.34 10.41 7.28
CA HIS A 71 9.96 11.80 7.53
C HIS A 71 9.98 12.69 6.29
N VAL A 72 10.87 12.41 5.33
CA VAL A 72 10.97 13.15 4.07
C VAL A 72 9.91 12.70 3.05
N LEU A 73 9.42 11.47 3.18
CA LEU A 73 8.43 10.93 2.25
C LEU A 73 7.10 11.69 2.39
N SER A 74 6.62 12.27 1.29
CA SER A 74 5.35 13.00 1.30
C SER A 74 4.17 12.05 1.51
N SER A 75 3.12 12.53 2.19
CA SER A 75 1.85 11.81 2.29
C SER A 75 1.24 11.54 0.91
N GLU A 76 1.49 12.40 -0.07
CA GLU A 76 1.07 12.18 -1.47
C GLU A 76 1.60 10.87 -2.06
N LYS A 77 2.75 10.36 -1.54
CA LYS A 77 3.24 9.06 -1.95
C LYS A 77 2.32 7.94 -1.50
N LEU A 78 1.71 8.03 -0.32
CA LEU A 78 0.71 7.05 0.12
C LEU A 78 -0.51 7.08 -0.82
N ASP A 79 -0.99 8.27 -1.17
CA ASP A 79 -2.10 8.42 -2.13
C ASP A 79 -1.77 7.75 -3.48
N ASP A 80 -0.54 7.95 -3.97
CA ASP A 80 -0.08 7.28 -5.19
C ASP A 80 -0.11 5.76 -5.08
N VAL A 81 0.26 5.20 -3.93
CA VAL A 81 0.29 3.75 -3.71
C VAL A 81 -1.13 3.20 -3.58
N PHE A 82 -2.06 3.93 -2.96
CA PHE A 82 -3.48 3.56 -2.94
C PHE A 82 -4.09 3.54 -4.34
N LEU A 83 -3.76 4.52 -5.20
CA LEU A 83 -4.20 4.48 -6.60
C LEU A 83 -3.59 3.30 -7.37
N THR A 84 -2.32 2.96 -7.11
CA THR A 84 -1.73 1.72 -7.67
C THR A 84 -2.47 0.49 -7.18
N LEU A 85 -2.79 0.40 -5.88
CA LEU A 85 -3.51 -0.73 -5.29
C LEU A 85 -4.86 -0.95 -5.97
N GLN A 86 -5.61 0.12 -6.23
CA GLN A 86 -6.88 0.03 -6.95
C GLN A 86 -6.70 -0.48 -8.39
N ALA A 87 -5.63 -0.06 -9.07
CA ALA A 87 -5.33 -0.55 -10.42
C ALA A 87 -4.92 -2.02 -10.40
N VAL A 88 -4.14 -2.44 -9.39
CA VAL A 88 -3.76 -3.83 -9.17
C VAL A 88 -5.00 -4.68 -8.90
N MET A 89 -5.91 -4.26 -8.01
CA MET A 89 -7.16 -4.97 -7.76
C MET A 89 -7.98 -5.16 -9.04
N ARG A 90 -8.05 -4.14 -9.90
CA ARG A 90 -8.70 -4.27 -11.22
C ARG A 90 -7.98 -5.31 -12.09
N LEU A 91 -6.65 -5.27 -12.16
CA LEU A 91 -5.87 -6.26 -12.93
C LEU A 91 -6.07 -7.68 -12.41
N VAL A 92 -6.18 -7.88 -11.09
CA VAL A 92 -6.50 -9.18 -10.50
C VAL A 92 -7.86 -9.68 -11.01
N LEU A 93 -8.88 -8.82 -11.05
CA LEU A 93 -10.19 -9.17 -11.60
C LEU A 93 -10.12 -9.48 -13.10
N GLU A 94 -9.44 -8.63 -13.89
CA GLU A 94 -9.24 -8.81 -15.34
C GLU A 94 -8.49 -10.12 -15.67
N ASN A 95 -7.67 -10.60 -14.73
CA ASN A 95 -6.87 -11.83 -14.87
C ASN A 95 -7.43 -13.00 -14.05
N TYR A 96 -8.72 -12.98 -13.71
CA TYR A 96 -9.41 -14.08 -13.03
C TYR A 96 -8.73 -14.53 -11.73
N GLY A 97 -8.22 -13.58 -10.94
CA GLY A 97 -7.51 -13.84 -9.69
C GLY A 97 -6.00 -14.09 -9.84
N GLY A 98 -5.48 -14.12 -11.07
CA GLY A 98 -4.04 -14.23 -11.32
C GLY A 98 -3.26 -12.96 -10.99
N ASN A 99 -1.96 -13.09 -10.73
CA ASN A 99 -1.04 -12.00 -10.38
C ASN A 99 0.06 -11.74 -11.44
N HIS A 100 -0.05 -12.38 -12.61
CA HIS A 100 0.93 -12.28 -13.69
C HIS A 100 0.64 -11.07 -14.60
N PHE A 101 0.74 -9.87 -14.05
CA PHE A 101 0.54 -8.62 -14.78
C PHE A 101 1.68 -7.63 -14.50
N ARG A 102 1.88 -6.69 -15.43
CA ARG A 102 2.81 -5.57 -15.22
C ARG A 102 2.10 -4.49 -14.43
N LEU A 103 2.79 -3.91 -13.44
CA LEU A 103 2.26 -2.77 -12.71
C LEU A 103 1.98 -1.59 -13.66
N PRO A 104 0.76 -1.01 -13.63
CA PRO A 104 0.39 0.05 -14.54
C PRO A 104 1.04 1.38 -14.12
N ASN A 105 1.63 2.09 -15.08
CA ASN A 105 2.09 3.46 -14.87
C ASN A 105 0.94 4.44 -15.12
N LEU A 106 0.28 4.84 -14.03
CA LEU A 106 -0.87 5.76 -14.06
C LEU A 106 -0.50 7.24 -14.29
N LYS A 107 0.78 7.58 -14.51
CA LYS A 107 1.27 8.96 -14.71
C LYS A 107 0.77 9.94 -13.62
N LYS A 108 0.74 9.47 -12.38
CA LYS A 108 0.10 10.17 -11.24
C LYS A 108 0.69 11.55 -11.00
N ASP A 109 2.01 11.69 -11.09
CA ASP A 109 2.67 12.99 -10.94
C ASP A 109 2.17 14.00 -11.99
N SER A 110 2.10 13.60 -13.27
CA SER A 110 1.60 14.47 -14.34
C SER A 110 0.13 14.88 -14.11
N LEU A 111 -0.71 13.93 -13.71
CA LEU A 111 -2.12 14.20 -13.41
C LEU A 111 -2.28 15.13 -12.20
N ARG A 112 -1.44 14.96 -11.17
CA ARG A 112 -1.43 15.82 -9.98
C ARG A 112 -1.05 17.25 -10.33
N HIS A 113 0.00 17.44 -11.12
CA HIS A 113 0.43 18.77 -11.59
C HIS A 113 -0.64 19.45 -12.46
N ALA A 114 -1.42 18.67 -13.22
CA ALA A 114 -2.55 19.17 -14.01
C ALA A 114 -3.82 19.42 -13.17
N GLY A 115 -3.85 19.06 -11.88
CA GLY A 115 -5.03 19.16 -11.03
C GLY A 115 -6.15 18.16 -11.38
N THR A 116 -5.85 17.10 -12.12
CA THR A 116 -6.83 16.12 -12.64
C THR A 116 -6.63 14.71 -12.08
N LEU A 117 -5.78 14.55 -11.07
CA LEU A 117 -5.59 13.27 -10.39
C LEU A 117 -6.88 12.86 -9.68
N MET A 118 -7.42 11.71 -10.06
CA MET A 118 -8.60 11.14 -9.42
C MET A 118 -8.26 10.59 -8.04
N VAL A 119 -9.22 10.66 -7.11
CA VAL A 119 -9.09 10.09 -5.75
C VAL A 119 -9.26 8.58 -5.77
N ASN A 120 -10.14 8.06 -6.63
CA ASN A 120 -10.38 6.64 -6.80
C ASN A 120 -10.51 6.28 -8.29
N LEU A 121 -10.08 5.09 -8.65
CA LEU A 121 -10.24 4.49 -9.96
C LEU A 121 -11.61 3.80 -10.06
N THR A 122 -12.25 3.89 -11.22
CA THR A 122 -13.54 3.21 -11.49
C THR A 122 -13.32 1.72 -11.79
N CYS A 123 -14.15 0.81 -11.28
CA CYS A 123 -14.12 -0.60 -11.70
C CYS A 123 -15.34 -0.87 -12.60
N PRO A 124 -15.16 -1.38 -13.84
CA PRO A 124 -16.28 -1.80 -14.67
C PRO A 124 -17.14 -2.87 -13.98
N GLU A 125 -18.47 -2.70 -13.99
CA GLU A 125 -19.39 -3.68 -13.39
C GLU A 125 -19.27 -5.08 -14.00
N SER A 126 -18.88 -5.17 -15.27
CA SER A 126 -18.62 -6.45 -15.96
C SER A 126 -17.52 -7.30 -15.30
N LEU A 127 -16.68 -6.70 -14.45
CA LEU A 127 -15.63 -7.40 -13.72
C LEU A 127 -16.06 -7.86 -12.32
N LEU A 128 -17.22 -7.42 -11.82
CA LEU A 128 -17.63 -7.63 -10.43
C LEU A 128 -18.44 -8.92 -10.20
N GLY A 129 -18.94 -9.55 -11.27
CA GLY A 129 -19.70 -10.82 -11.19
C GLY A 129 -21.14 -10.66 -10.77
#